data_AF-A0A377V636-F1
#
_entry.id   AF-A0A377V636-F1
#
_cell.length_a   1.000
_cell.length_b   1.000
_cell.length_c   1.000
_cell.angle_alpha   90.00
_cell.angle_beta   90.00
_cell.angle_gamma   90.00
#
_symmetry.space_group_name_H-M   'P 1'
#
loop_
_entity.id
_entity.type
_entity.pdbx_description
1 polymer ?
#
loop_
_entity_poly.entity_id
_entity_poly.type
_entity_poly.pdbx_seq_one_letter_code
_entity_poly.pdbx_strand_id
1 'polypeptide(L)' 'MRQLLLNIAQQQRFTLQGLQSAAADTGDHLEICAQLISHKQHQKTLAQIMAQMGVQQNVTSVHWRVGEA' A
#
# COMPACT_ATOMS: atom_id res chain seq x y z
N MET A 1 -1.76 10.03 -3.98
CA MET A 1 -1.79 8.67 -3.40
C MET A 1 -0.51 7.88 -3.63
N ARG A 2 -0.05 7.66 -4.88
CA ARG A 2 1.23 6.98 -5.19
C ARG A 2 2.42 7.53 -4.39
N GLN A 3 2.56 8.86 -4.35
CA GLN A 3 3.62 9.55 -3.60
C GLN A 3 3.56 9.26 -2.09
N LEU A 4 2.36 9.22 -1.49
CA LEU A 4 2.17 8.98 -0.07
C LEU A 4 2.63 7.56 0.30
N LEU A 5 2.22 6.57 -0.50
CA LEU A 5 2.59 5.18 -0.31
C LEU A 5 4.11 4.99 -0.42
N LEU A 6 4.74 5.63 -1.42
CA LEU A 6 6.20 5.64 -1.58
C LEU A 6 6.90 6.25 -0.36
N ASN A 7 6.41 7.39 0.13
CA ASN A 7 7.01 8.08 1.26
C ASN A 7 6.93 7.23 2.54
N ILE A 8 5.77 6.62 2.80
CA ILE A 8 5.56 5.74 3.94
C ILE A 8 6.43 4.48 3.81
N ALA A 9 6.49 3.86 2.63
CA ALA A 9 7.33 2.70 2.38
C ALA A 9 8.82 3.00 2.66
N GLN A 10 9.31 4.15 2.19
CA GLN A 10 10.69 4.59 2.43
C GLN A 10 10.97 4.87 3.92
N GLN A 11 10.08 5.57 4.61
CA GLN A 11 10.21 5.84 6.05
C GLN A 11 10.29 4.55 6.87
N GLN A 12 9.55 3.52 6.44
CA GLN A 12 9.48 2.23 7.12
C GLN A 12 10.50 1.21 6.58
N ARG A 13 11.43 1.62 5.70
CA ARG A 13 12.47 0.79 5.07
C ARG A 13 11.93 -0.43 4.31
N PHE A 14 10.75 -0.31 3.71
CA PHE A 14 10.31 -1.27 2.70
C PHE A 14 10.97 -0.97 1.37
N THR A 15 11.33 -2.03 0.65
CA THR A 15 11.76 -1.92 -0.75
C THR A 15 10.51 -2.03 -1.63
N LEU A 16 10.26 -1.02 -2.46
CA LEU A 16 9.21 -1.09 -3.47
C LEU A 16 9.65 -2.01 -4.61
N GLN A 17 8.96 -3.13 -4.77
CA GLN A 17 9.18 -4.07 -5.88
C GLN A 17 8.41 -3.64 -7.13
N GLY A 18 7.22 -3.08 -6.96
CA GLY A 18 6.38 -2.65 -8.08
C GLY A 18 5.23 -1.77 -7.63
N LEU A 19 4.82 -0.84 -8.49
CA LEU A 19 3.67 0.03 -8.25
C LEU A 19 2.81 0.11 -9.51
N GLN A 20 1.64 -0.49 -9.45
CA GLN A 20 0.67 -0.52 -10.53
C GLN A 20 -0.54 0.33 -10.18
N SER A 21 -1.17 0.87 -11.21
CA SER A 21 -2.49 1.48 -11.10
C SER A 21 -3.37 0.91 -12.19
N ALA A 22 -4.54 0.43 -11.81
CA ALA A 22 -5.56 -0.07 -12.72
C ALA A 22 -6.87 0.67 -12.46
N ALA A 23 -7.72 0.79 -13.49
CA ALA A 23 -9.10 1.15 -13.24
C ALA A 23 -9.73 0.01 -12.43
N ALA A 24 -10.38 0.34 -11.32
CA ALA A 24 -11.17 -0.63 -10.59
C ALA A 24 -12.39 -1.01 -11.43
N ASP A 25 -12.87 -2.24 -11.26
CA ASP A 25 -14.00 -2.80 -12.01
C ASP A 25 -15.28 -1.94 -11.93
N THR A 26 -15.40 -1.13 -10.86
CA THR A 26 -16.51 -0.21 -10.59
C THR A 26 -16.44 1.12 -11.35
N GLY A 27 -15.51 1.31 -12.28
CA GLY A 27 -15.52 2.39 -13.29
C GLY A 27 -15.13 3.79 -12.79
N ASP A 28 -15.45 4.13 -11.56
CA ASP A 28 -15.17 5.44 -10.94
C ASP A 28 -13.98 5.42 -9.95
N HIS A 29 -13.43 4.23 -9.69
CA HIS A 29 -12.34 4.06 -8.74
C HIS A 29 -11.04 3.65 -9.44
N LEU A 30 -9.92 4.10 -8.90
CA LEU A 30 -8.59 3.71 -9.35
C LEU A 30 -7.97 2.82 -8.28
N GLU A 31 -7.65 1.59 -8.66
CA GLU A 31 -6.92 0.67 -7.81
C GLU A 31 -5.42 0.95 -7.92
N ILE A 32 -4.75 1.07 -6.76
CA ILE A 32 -3.29 1.22 -6.70
C ILE A 32 -2.73 0.01 -5.99
N CYS A 33 -2.00 -0.81 -6.72
CA CYS A 33 -1.36 -2.01 -6.22
C CYS A 33 0.13 -1.74 -6.00
N ALA A 34 0.58 -1.80 -4.74
CA ALA A 34 1.97 -1.66 -4.38
C ALA A 34 2.52 -2.98 -3.83
N GLN A 35 3.59 -3.47 -4.42
CA GLN A 35 4.33 -4.63 -3.94
C GLN A 35 5.53 -4.12 -3.15
N LEU A 36 5.56 -4.46 -1.87
CA LEU A 36 6.56 -4.02 -0.90
C LEU A 36 7.27 -5.25 -0.32
N ILE A 37 8.59 -5.24 -0.35
CA ILE A 37 9.44 -6.25 0.28
C ILE A 37 9.96 -5.69 1.61
N SER A 38 9.78 -6.46 2.67
CA SER A 38 10.32 -6.13 3.99
C SER A 38 11.57 -6.95 4.29
N HIS A 39 12.62 -6.29 4.76
CA HIS A 39 13.86 -6.95 5.19
C HIS A 39 13.80 -7.49 6.63
N LYS A 40 12.74 -7.15 7.39
CA LYS A 40 12.47 -7.66 8.75
C LYS A 40 10.97 -7.93 8.96
N GLN A 41 10.61 -8.67 10.00
CA GLN A 41 9.21 -8.96 10.34
C GLN A 41 8.50 -7.68 10.86
N HIS A 42 7.89 -6.92 9.95
CA HIS A 42 7.27 -5.61 10.21
C HIS A 42 5.73 -5.65 10.13
N GLN A 43 5.08 -6.72 10.62
CA GLN A 43 3.60 -6.79 10.61
C GLN A 43 2.95 -5.61 11.33
N LYS A 44 3.53 -5.18 12.46
CA LYS A 44 3.02 -4.04 13.23
C LYS A 44 3.08 -2.73 12.44
N THR A 45 4.13 -2.57 11.63
CA THR A 45 4.29 -1.42 10.75
C THR A 45 3.30 -1.42 9.60
N LEU A 46 3.05 -2.58 8.96
CA LEU A 46 2.04 -2.71 7.89
C LEU A 46 0.64 -2.29 8.38
N ALA A 47 0.26 -2.69 9.59
CA ALA A 47 -0.99 -2.25 10.20
C ALA A 47 -1.08 -0.72 10.34
N GLN A 48 0.03 -0.06 10.68
CA GLN A 48 0.08 1.41 10.76
C GLN A 48 -0.04 2.07 9.39
N ILE A 49 0.61 1.52 8.35
CA ILE A 49 0.52 2.02 6.97
C ILE A 49 -0.93 1.95 6.50
N MET A 50 -1.60 0.82 6.75
CA MET A 50 -3.01 0.65 6.40
C MET A 50 -3.93 1.61 7.14
N ALA A 51 -3.73 1.78 8.45
CA ALA A 51 -4.50 2.72 9.24
C ALA A 51 -4.35 4.15 8.67
N GLN A 52 -3.14 4.57 8.29
CA GLN A 52 -2.92 5.88 7.67
C GLN A 52 -3.59 5.99 6.29
N MET A 53 -3.54 4.93 5.47
CA MET A 53 -4.15 4.92 4.15
C MET A 53 -5.69 4.93 4.23
N GLY A 54 -6.28 4.18 5.16
CA GLY A 54 -7.73 4.07 5.32
C GLY A 54 -8.40 5.33 5.89
N VAL A 55 -7.62 6.26 6.47
CA VAL A 55 -8.13 7.55 6.97
C VAL A 55 -8.14 8.61 5.86
N GLN A 56 -7.57 8.33 4.68
CA GLN A 56 -7.61 9.25 3.54
C GLN A 56 -9.03 9.30 2.95
N GLN A 57 -9.59 10.51 2.81
CA GLN A 57 -10.96 10.71 2.28
C GLN A 57 -11.17 10.17 0.86
N ASN A 58 -10.10 10.02 0.07
CA ASN A 58 -10.15 9.56 -1.32
C ASN A 58 -9.91 8.04 -1.45
N VAL A 59 -9.99 7.31 -0.33
CA VAL A 59 -9.73 5.87 -0.27
C VAL A 59 -10.98 5.15 0.19
N THR A 60 -11.57 4.39 -0.72
CA THR A 60 -12.78 3.61 -0.43
C THR A 60 -12.45 2.34 0.36
N SER A 61 -11.36 1.66 -0.02
CA SER A 61 -10.92 0.41 0.59
C SER A 61 -9.39 0.28 0.53
N VAL A 62 -8.81 -0.37 1.53
CA VAL A 62 -7.39 -0.73 1.55
C VAL A 62 -7.30 -2.21 1.89
N HIS A 63 -6.60 -2.95 1.03
CA HIS A 63 -6.31 -4.37 1.25
C HIS A 63 -4.81 -4.60 1.19
N TRP A 64 -4.35 -5.57 1.96
CA TRP A 64 -2.97 -6.02 1.94
C TRP A 64 -2.95 -7.53 2.09
N ARG A 65 -1.90 -8.14 1.56
CA ARG A 65 -1.60 -9.55 1.71
C ARG A 65 -0.11 -9.69 1.91
N VAL A 66 0.29 -10.62 2.77
CA VAL A 66 1.68 -11.08 2.81
C VAL A 66 1.82 -12.08 1.66
N GLY A 67 2.76 -11.82 0.74
CA GLY A 67 3.16 -12.84 -0.22
C GLY A 67 3.87 -13.97 0.52
N GLU A 68 3.41 -15.20 0.37
CA GLU A 68 4.20 -16.37 0.74
C GLU A 68 5.40 -16.41 -0.21
N ALA A 69 6.61 -16.42 0.34
CA ALA A 69 7.87 -16.46 -0.40
C ALA A 69 8.19 -17.88 -0.89
#